data_AF-A0A427Y7V5-F1
#
_entry.id   AF-A0A427Y7V5-F1
#
_cell.length_a   1.000
_cell.length_b   1.000
_cell.length_c   1.000
_cell.angle_alpha   90.00
_cell.angle_beta   90.00
_cell.angle_gamma   90.00
#
_symmetry.space_group_name_H-M   'P 1'
#
loop_
_entity.id
_entity.type
_entity.pdbx_description
1 polymer ?
#
loop_
_entity_poly.entity_id
_entity_poly.type
_entity_poly.pdbx_seq_one_letter_code
_entity_poly.pdbx_strand_id
1 'polypeptide(L)'
;MRNSIILITASVLIWPYLPSRKTGSASPSASPSSFSSVADDTQSPAITRWLAKNTPDAKVWTERNDKHLELTKEAAEERLLFQEAERPRVWRLRNTAAFEAGSPHSVPVGSQVDLSDLKIKPE
;
A
#
# COMPACT_ATOMS: atom_id res chain seq x y z
N MET A 1 -4.23 12.48 -51.61
CA MET A 1 -3.09 11.54 -51.81
C MET A 1 -1.71 12.14 -51.49
N ARG A 2 -1.49 13.47 -51.53
CA ARG A 2 -0.17 14.06 -51.23
C ARG A 2 0.24 13.95 -49.75
N ASN A 3 -0.70 14.14 -48.83
CA ASN A 3 -0.44 14.06 -47.38
C ASN A 3 -0.22 12.61 -46.89
N SER A 4 -0.84 11.63 -47.54
CA SER A 4 -0.66 10.21 -47.21
C SER A 4 0.74 9.71 -47.59
N ILE A 5 1.30 10.19 -48.70
CA ILE A 5 2.67 9.84 -49.10
C ILE A 5 3.67 10.39 -48.08
N ILE A 6 3.49 11.64 -47.63
CA ILE A 6 4.37 12.28 -46.63
C ILE A 6 4.37 11.51 -45.31
N LEU A 7 3.20 11.07 -44.83
CA LEU A 7 3.11 10.29 -43.59
C LEU A 7 3.75 8.90 -43.71
N ILE A 8 3.61 8.23 -44.86
CA ILE A 8 4.26 6.93 -45.11
C ILE A 8 5.78 7.09 -45.22
N THR A 9 6.26 8.12 -45.91
CA THR A 9 7.70 8.38 -46.01
C THR A 9 8.30 8.76 -44.65
N ALA A 10 7.57 9.54 -43.85
CA ALA A 10 7.99 9.91 -42.50
C ALA A 10 8.01 8.69 -41.57
N SER A 11 7.02 7.81 -41.62
CA SER A 11 6.99 6.61 -40.77
C SER A 11 8.12 5.62 -41.10
N VAL A 12 8.44 5.44 -42.39
CA VAL A 12 9.57 4.60 -42.82
C VAL A 12 10.91 5.19 -42.40
N LEU A 13 11.07 6.52 -42.48
CA LEU A 13 12.27 7.22 -42.00
C LEU A 13 12.45 7.15 -40.47
N ILE A 14 11.35 7.11 -39.71
CA ILE A 14 11.38 7.05 -38.24
C ILE A 14 11.57 5.61 -37.73
N TRP A 15 11.17 4.59 -38.50
CA TRP A 15 11.29 3.17 -38.13
C TRP A 15 12.65 2.76 -37.54
N PRO A 16 13.82 3.09 -38.14
CA PRO A 16 15.12 2.65 -37.61
C PRO A 16 15.53 3.34 -36.30
N TYR A 17 14.90 4.46 -35.94
CA TYR A 17 15.17 5.20 -34.70
C TYR A 17 14.25 4.82 -33.55
N LEU A 18 13.22 4.02 -33.80
CA LEU A 18 12.36 3.52 -32.73
C LEU A 18 13.12 2.47 -31.90
N PRO A 19 13.06 2.54 -30.57
CA PRO A 19 13.73 1.56 -29.72
C PRO A 19 13.17 0.16 -30.01
N SER A 20 14.06 -0.76 -30.37
CA SER A 20 13.73 -2.16 -30.60
C SER A 20 13.14 -2.77 -29.33
N ARG A 21 11.98 -3.44 -29.44
CA ARG A 21 11.40 -4.16 -28.32
C ARG A 21 12.29 -5.35 -28.01
N LYS A 22 12.98 -5.32 -26.87
CA LYS A 22 13.64 -6.54 -26.35
C LYS A 22 12.59 -7.60 -26.05
N THR A 23 12.82 -8.80 -26.57
CA THR A 23 12.01 -9.99 -26.31
C THR A 23 12.42 -10.58 -24.96
N GLY A 24 12.01 -9.94 -23.87
CA GLY A 24 12.31 -10.39 -22.50
C GLY A 24 11.58 -9.52 -21.49
N SER A 25 11.05 -10.14 -20.43
CA SER A 25 10.38 -9.40 -19.37
C SER A 25 11.42 -8.74 -18.45
N ALA A 26 11.58 -7.43 -18.53
CA ALA A 26 12.37 -6.64 -17.58
C ALA A 26 11.58 -6.36 -16.29
N SER A 27 10.83 -7.37 -15.80
CA SER A 27 10.03 -7.25 -14.59
C SER A 27 10.80 -7.81 -13.40
N PRO A 28 10.99 -7.05 -12.32
CA PRO A 28 11.70 -7.53 -11.13
C PRO A 28 11.02 -8.72 -10.46
N SER A 29 9.71 -8.87 -10.65
CA SER A 29 8.91 -9.99 -10.13
C SER A 29 9.02 -11.28 -10.94
N ALA A 30 9.25 -11.20 -12.25
CA ALA A 30 9.30 -12.37 -13.12
C ALA A 30 10.67 -13.05 -13.08
N SER A 31 11.73 -12.25 -13.11
CA SER A 31 13.11 -12.76 -13.13
C SER A 31 14.09 -11.72 -12.58
N PRO A 32 14.35 -11.76 -11.25
CA PRO A 32 15.25 -10.82 -10.58
C PRO A 32 16.62 -10.63 -11.21
N SER A 33 17.27 -11.73 -11.60
CA SER A 33 18.61 -11.73 -12.20
C SER A 33 18.64 -11.11 -13.59
N SER A 34 17.55 -11.24 -14.35
CA SER A 34 17.42 -10.57 -15.65
C SER A 34 17.12 -9.09 -15.52
N PHE A 35 16.51 -8.67 -14.40
CA PHE A 35 16.22 -7.26 -14.15
C PHE A 35 17.48 -6.52 -13.68
N SER A 36 18.31 -7.13 -12.84
CA SER A 36 19.58 -6.51 -12.43
C SER A 36 20.54 -6.34 -13.62
N SER A 37 20.57 -7.28 -14.57
CA SER A 37 21.41 -7.16 -15.77
C SER A 37 20.93 -6.06 -16.75
N VAL A 38 19.68 -5.60 -16.65
CA VAL A 38 19.16 -4.47 -17.43
C VAL A 38 19.78 -3.13 -17.00
N ALA A 39 20.34 -3.03 -15.79
CA ALA A 39 21.01 -1.84 -15.30
C ALA A 39 22.27 -1.46 -16.13
N ASP A 40 22.97 -2.47 -16.66
CA ASP A 40 24.21 -2.28 -17.43
C ASP A 40 23.99 -2.42 -18.95
N ASP A 41 22.78 -2.80 -19.36
CA ASP A 41 22.46 -3.06 -20.75
C ASP A 41 22.20 -1.76 -21.54
N THR A 42 23.10 -1.46 -22.48
CA THR A 42 23.03 -0.27 -23.35
C THR A 42 21.86 -0.33 -24.34
N GLN A 43 21.37 -1.53 -24.66
CA GLN A 43 20.26 -1.73 -25.60
C GLN A 43 18.88 -1.56 -24.94
N SER A 44 18.83 -1.54 -23.60
CA SER A 44 17.57 -1.30 -22.87
C SER A 44 17.24 0.20 -22.83
N PRO A 45 15.94 0.58 -22.85
CA PRO A 45 15.51 1.97 -22.75
C PRO A 45 16.12 2.68 -21.52
N ALA A 46 16.47 3.96 -21.68
CA ALA A 46 17.14 4.74 -20.64
C ALA A 46 16.35 4.78 -19.32
N ILE A 47 15.01 4.89 -19.39
CA ILE A 47 14.13 4.91 -18.21
C ILE A 47 14.19 3.57 -17.47
N THR A 48 14.08 2.45 -18.19
CA THR A 48 14.14 1.10 -17.59
C THR A 48 15.50 0.86 -16.93
N ARG A 49 16.59 1.30 -17.57
CA ARG A 49 17.94 1.23 -17.02
C ARG A 49 18.08 2.05 -15.74
N TRP A 50 17.58 3.28 -15.74
CA TRP A 50 17.59 4.15 -14.58
C TRP A 50 16.79 3.53 -13.42
N LEU A 51 15.62 2.95 -13.71
CA LEU A 51 14.82 2.26 -12.71
C LEU A 51 15.55 1.05 -12.14
N ALA A 52 16.17 0.22 -12.99
CA ALA A 52 16.94 -0.95 -12.56
C ALA A 52 18.10 -0.57 -11.62
N LYS A 53 18.78 0.56 -11.88
CA LYS A 53 19.86 1.07 -11.03
C LYS A 53 19.40 1.57 -9.65
N ASN A 54 18.20 2.13 -9.57
CA ASN A 54 17.66 2.68 -8.32
C ASN A 54 16.80 1.68 -7.53
N THR A 55 16.43 0.55 -8.15
CA THR A 55 15.62 -0.47 -7.50
C THR A 55 16.53 -1.35 -6.63
N PRO A 56 16.18 -1.60 -5.37
CA PRO A 56 16.97 -2.48 -4.52
C PRO A 56 16.87 -3.94 -4.96
N ASP A 57 17.88 -4.73 -4.60
CA ASP A 57 17.95 -6.15 -4.95
C ASP A 57 16.71 -6.93 -4.52
N ALA A 58 16.34 -7.94 -5.32
CA ALA A 58 15.16 -8.76 -5.04
C ALA A 58 15.22 -9.48 -3.68
N LYS A 59 16.42 -9.80 -3.18
CA LYS A 59 16.60 -10.39 -1.85
C LYS A 59 16.07 -9.49 -0.73
N VAL A 60 16.23 -8.18 -0.88
CA VAL A 60 15.73 -7.22 0.11
C VAL A 60 14.19 -7.20 0.10
N TRP A 61 13.59 -7.37 -1.07
CA TRP A 61 12.13 -7.48 -1.18
C TRP A 61 11.60 -8.77 -0.58
N THR A 62 12.28 -9.90 -0.75
CA THR A 62 11.88 -11.16 -0.09
C THR A 62 11.93 -11.04 1.42
N GLU A 63 13.01 -10.48 1.98
CA GLU A 63 13.14 -10.27 3.43
C GLU A 63 12.05 -9.34 3.98
N ARG A 64 11.71 -8.26 3.25
CA ARG A 64 10.62 -7.35 3.64
C ARG A 64 9.26 -8.04 3.58
N ASN A 65 9.02 -8.87 2.56
CA ASN A 65 7.77 -9.60 2.41
C ASN A 65 7.60 -10.64 3.52
N ASP A 66 8.68 -11.34 3.89
CA ASP A 66 8.68 -12.32 4.97
C ASP A 66 8.36 -11.64 6.32
N LYS A 67 9.00 -10.50 6.59
CA LYS A 67 8.69 -9.69 7.79
C LYS A 67 7.25 -9.18 7.79
N HIS A 68 6.75 -8.72 6.65
CA HIS A 68 5.36 -8.26 6.54
C HIS A 68 4.37 -9.41 6.78
N LEU A 69 4.68 -10.60 6.26
CA LEU A 69 3.89 -11.81 6.47
C LEU A 69 3.85 -12.19 7.95
N GLU A 70 4.98 -12.10 8.65
CA GLU A 70 5.07 -12.34 10.10
C GLU A 70 4.19 -11.35 10.89
N LEU A 71 4.35 -10.04 10.67
CA LEU A 71 3.55 -9.02 11.35
C LEU A 71 2.05 -9.15 11.07
N THR A 72 1.69 -9.54 9.84
CA THR A 72 0.28 -9.75 9.47
C THR A 72 -0.31 -10.95 10.19
N LYS A 73 0.48 -12.01 10.39
CA LYS A 73 0.06 -13.18 11.17
C LYS A 73 -0.14 -12.81 12.63
N GLU A 74 0.82 -12.12 13.24
CA GLU A 74 0.72 -11.66 14.63
C GLU A 74 -0.54 -10.80 14.84
N ALA A 75 -0.78 -9.83 13.95
CA ALA A 75 -1.98 -9.00 14.00
C ALA A 75 -3.29 -9.77 13.77
N ALA A 76 -3.26 -10.89 13.04
CA ALA A 76 -4.42 -11.74 12.85
C ALA A 76 -4.69 -12.59 14.10
N GLU A 77 -3.64 -13.13 14.73
CA GLU A 77 -3.73 -13.88 15.99
C GLU A 77 -4.23 -12.98 17.13
N GLU A 78 -3.73 -11.75 17.22
CA GLU A 78 -4.22 -10.75 18.17
C GLU A 78 -5.71 -10.45 17.96
N ARG A 79 -6.14 -10.30 16.70
CA ARG A 79 -7.56 -10.11 16.39
C ARG A 79 -8.42 -11.29 16.80
N LEU A 80 -7.95 -12.53 16.60
CA LEU A 80 -8.68 -13.72 17.04
C LEU A 80 -8.80 -13.76 18.56
N LEU A 81 -7.71 -13.45 19.28
CA LEU A 81 -7.71 -13.38 20.74
C LEU A 81 -8.74 -12.38 21.29
N PHE A 82 -8.85 -11.20 20.67
CA PHE A 82 -9.81 -10.19 21.10
C PHE A 82 -11.22 -10.37 20.53
N GLN A 83 -11.40 -11.09 19.43
CA GLN A 83 -12.74 -11.42 18.92
C GLN A 83 -13.48 -12.37 19.86
N GLU A 84 -12.76 -13.30 20.50
CA GLU A 84 -13.34 -14.20 21.50
C GLU A 84 -13.54 -13.52 22.86
N ALA A 85 -12.89 -12.38 23.10
CA ALA A 85 -13.08 -11.60 24.31
C ALA A 85 -14.43 -10.88 24.27
N GLU A 86 -15.44 -11.46 24.94
CA GLU A 86 -16.72 -10.79 25.15
C GLU A 86 -16.51 -9.49 25.95
N ARG A 87 -17.05 -8.37 25.46
CA ARG A 87 -17.08 -7.12 26.24
C ARG A 87 -17.85 -7.37 27.54
N PRO A 88 -17.37 -6.88 28.69
CA PRO A 88 -18.11 -7.05 29.94
C PRO A 88 -19.51 -6.42 29.79
N ARG A 89 -20.55 -7.20 30.12
CA ARG A 89 -21.95 -6.77 30.03
C ARG A 89 -22.25 -5.53 30.89
N VAL A 90 -21.48 -5.31 31.95
CA VAL A 90 -21.62 -4.15 32.84
C VAL A 90 -20.24 -3.55 33.10
N TRP A 91 -20.06 -2.29 32.71
CA TRP A 91 -18.88 -1.51 33.08
C TRP A 91 -19.02 -1.01 34.51
N ARG A 92 -18.10 -1.42 35.39
CA ARG A 92 -18.04 -0.93 36.77
C ARG A 92 -17.22 0.35 36.81
N LEU A 93 -17.90 1.48 36.69
CA LEU A 93 -17.26 2.79 36.83
C LEU A 93 -17.23 3.20 38.30
N ARG A 94 -16.05 3.57 38.81
CA ARG A 94 -15.89 4.06 40.18
C ARG A 94 -16.51 5.44 40.39
N ASN A 95 -16.53 6.26 39.34
CA ASN A 95 -17.11 7.60 39.36
C ASN A 95 -18.06 7.78 38.17
N THR A 96 -19.35 7.86 38.45
CA THR A 96 -20.39 8.11 37.44
C THR A 96 -20.41 9.56 36.96
N ALA A 97 -19.88 10.51 37.73
CA ALA A 97 -19.81 11.92 37.33
C ALA A 97 -18.84 12.20 36.17
N ALA A 98 -18.03 11.22 35.77
CA ALA A 98 -17.13 11.33 34.62
C ALA A 98 -17.88 11.51 33.29
N PHE A 99 -19.14 11.07 33.20
CA PHE A 99 -19.96 11.28 32.00
C PHE A 99 -20.33 12.75 31.76
N GLU A 100 -20.44 13.53 32.83
CA GLU A 100 -20.76 14.96 32.80
C GLU A 100 -19.48 15.83 32.79
N ALA A 101 -18.30 15.21 32.87
CA ALA A 101 -17.02 15.91 32.92
C ALA A 101 -16.61 16.36 31.51
N GLY A 102 -17.20 17.46 31.03
CA GLY A 102 -16.88 18.06 29.74
C GLY A 102 -17.26 19.54 29.69
N SER A 103 -16.59 20.30 28.83
CA SER A 103 -16.99 21.68 28.55
C SER A 103 -18.27 21.66 27.71
N PRO A 104 -19.33 22.42 28.06
CA PRO A 104 -20.54 22.52 27.25
C PRO A 104 -20.32 23.09 25.84
N HIS A 105 -19.18 23.76 25.60
CA HIS A 105 -18.95 24.56 24.39
C HIS A 105 -17.77 24.07 23.54
N SER A 106 -16.98 23.11 24.01
CA SER A 106 -15.78 22.63 23.31
C SER A 106 -15.78 21.10 23.18
N VAL A 107 -16.83 20.59 22.53
CA VAL A 107 -17.03 19.16 22.31
C VAL A 107 -16.81 18.85 20.83
N PRO A 108 -15.78 18.06 20.46
CA PRO A 108 -15.62 17.62 19.08
C PRO A 108 -16.82 16.78 18.63
N VAL A 109 -17.22 16.93 17.37
CA VAL A 109 -18.35 16.19 16.82
C VAL A 109 -18.12 14.67 16.96
N GLY A 110 -19.10 13.97 17.53
CA GLY A 110 -19.04 12.53 17.77
C GLY A 110 -18.25 12.08 19.01
N SER A 111 -17.73 13.00 19.83
CA SER A 111 -17.02 12.61 21.06
C SER A 111 -17.93 12.34 22.25
N GLN A 112 -19.14 12.93 22.27
CA GLN A 112 -20.17 12.65 23.26
C GLN A 112 -21.13 11.60 22.74
N VAL A 113 -21.47 10.65 23.61
CA VAL A 113 -22.47 9.61 23.36
C VAL A 113 -23.79 10.09 23.97
N ASP A 114 -24.92 9.78 23.34
CA ASP A 114 -26.24 10.02 23.94
C ASP A 114 -26.43 9.11 25.16
N LEU A 115 -26.66 9.71 26.33
CA LEU A 115 -26.79 9.04 27.62
C LEU A 115 -28.24 9.00 28.13
N SER A 116 -29.23 9.30 27.30
CA SER A 116 -30.64 9.42 27.70
C SER A 116 -31.25 8.13 28.29
N ASP A 117 -30.76 6.93 27.95
CA ASP A 117 -31.23 5.63 28.49
C ASP A 117 -30.21 4.97 29.46
N LEU A 118 -29.34 5.76 30.09
CA LEU A 118 -28.36 5.24 31.05
C LEU A 118 -29.04 4.75 32.35
N LYS A 119 -29.03 3.44 32.60
CA LYS A 119 -29.55 2.83 33.83
C LYS A 119 -28.41 2.56 34.83
N ILE A 120 -28.30 3.40 35.86
CA ILE A 120 -27.35 3.21 36.96
C ILE A 120 -27.96 2.24 37.96
N LYS A 121 -27.28 1.12 38.23
CA LYS A 121 -27.67 0.19 39.29
C LYS A 121 -27.07 0.69 40.61
N PRO A 122 -27.87 1.11 41.61
CA PRO A 122 -27.34 1.35 42.96
C PRO A 122 -26.81 0.02 43.54
N GLU A 123 -25.80 0.09 44.41
CA GLU A 123 -25.30 -1.08 45.15
C GLU A 123 -26.40 -1.78 45.95
#